data_AF-A0A7J9WRJ5-F1
#
_entry.id   AF-A0A7J9WRJ5-F1
#
_cell.length_a   1.000
_cell.length_b   1.000
_cell.length_c   1.000
_cell.angle_alpha   90.00
_cell.angle_beta   90.00
_cell.angle_gamma   90.00
#
_symmetry.space_group_name_H-M   'P 1'
#
loop_
_entity.id
_entity.type
_entity.pdbx_description
1 polymer ?
#
loop_
_entity_poly.entity_id
_entity_poly.type
_entity_poly.pdbx_seq_one_letter_code
_entity_poly.pdbx_strand_id
1 'polypeptide(L)'
;DARFMVSAASVYPNLSFVHNWPVVNEEGLVVPFISIRQWQPVGPGECEVYSWFAVDKLAPDWFKEVSYKAYLMSFGSSGMFEQDDVENWVSITQVARGRMARRLRLHSAMGLDTEGGLLHDPLDDWPGPGRAFQGFGEYNQRALLNLWGRDMSAPHGGPPR
;
A
#
# COMPACT_ATOMS: atom_id res chain seq x y z
N ASP A 1 0.63 26.76 1.53
CA ASP A 1 0.44 25.63 0.59
C ASP A 1 1.27 24.43 0.99
N ALA A 2 0.73 23.56 1.83
CA ALA A 2 1.38 22.30 2.15
C ALA A 2 1.25 21.36 0.95
N ARG A 3 2.28 21.28 0.12
CA ARG A 3 2.38 20.31 -0.95
C ARG A 3 2.79 18.98 -0.34
N PHE A 4 1.81 18.22 0.16
CA PHE A 4 2.04 16.83 0.53
C PHE A 4 1.84 15.94 -0.70
N MET A 5 2.57 14.84 -0.75
CA MET A 5 2.48 13.89 -1.85
C MET A 5 2.40 12.48 -1.28
N VAL A 6 1.44 11.72 -1.78
CA VAL A 6 1.18 10.35 -1.34
C VAL A 6 2.28 9.46 -1.90
N SER A 7 3.09 8.84 -1.04
CA SER A 7 4.07 7.84 -1.46
C SER A 7 3.44 6.46 -1.64
N ALA A 8 2.59 6.03 -0.72
CA ALA A 8 1.81 4.80 -0.84
C ALA A 8 0.41 5.00 -0.27
N ALA A 9 -0.60 4.44 -0.93
CA ALA A 9 -1.97 4.45 -0.47
C ALA A 9 -2.74 3.21 -0.93
N SER A 10 -3.79 2.88 -0.19
CA SER A 10 -4.75 1.85 -0.58
C SER A 10 -6.17 2.39 -0.44
N VAL A 11 -6.95 2.18 -1.49
CA VAL A 11 -8.40 2.34 -1.49
C VAL A 11 -8.99 0.96 -1.25
N TYR A 12 -9.66 0.82 -0.11
CA TYR A 12 -10.37 -0.41 0.23
C TYR A 12 -11.41 -0.75 -0.86
N PRO A 13 -11.52 -2.03 -1.29
CA PRO A 13 -10.91 -3.20 -0.65
C PRO A 13 -9.50 -3.57 -1.14
N ASN A 14 -9.15 -3.31 -2.41
CA ASN A 14 -8.00 -3.96 -3.03
C ASN A 14 -7.33 -3.15 -4.15
N LEU A 15 -7.45 -1.82 -4.14
CA LEU A 15 -6.75 -0.94 -5.08
C LEU A 15 -5.64 -0.18 -4.34
N SER A 16 -4.42 -0.20 -4.86
CA SER A 16 -3.26 0.46 -4.27
C SER A 16 -2.57 1.40 -5.26
N PHE A 17 -1.90 2.40 -4.70
CA PHE A 17 -1.12 3.39 -5.43
C PHE A 17 0.26 3.48 -4.80
N VAL A 18 1.29 3.58 -5.62
CA VAL A 18 2.65 3.93 -5.19
C VAL A 18 3.18 5.03 -6.06
N HIS A 19 3.66 6.10 -5.44
CA HIS A 19 4.44 7.16 -6.05
C HIS A 19 5.85 7.11 -5.46
N ASN A 20 6.85 6.91 -6.30
CA ASN A 20 8.24 6.80 -5.86
C ASN A 20 9.19 7.57 -6.78
N TRP A 21 10.42 7.83 -6.29
CA TRP A 21 11.46 8.62 -6.95
C TRP A 21 12.79 7.88 -7.03
N PRO A 22 12.89 6.80 -7.81
CA PRO A 22 14.14 6.07 -7.97
C PRO A 22 15.16 6.88 -8.80
N VAL A 23 16.43 6.53 -8.63
CA VAL A 23 17.51 6.90 -9.55
C VAL A 23 17.47 5.96 -10.76
N VAL A 24 17.43 6.52 -11.99
CA VAL A 24 17.19 5.74 -13.22
C VAL A 24 18.40 5.60 -14.15
N ASN A 25 19.52 6.23 -13.81
CA ASN A 25 20.79 6.17 -14.56
C ASN A 25 22.00 6.41 -13.65
N GLU A 26 23.20 6.21 -14.21
CA GLU A 26 24.47 6.35 -13.49
C GLU A 26 24.77 7.81 -13.10
N GLU A 27 24.20 8.77 -13.84
CA GLU A 27 24.33 10.20 -13.56
C GLU A 27 23.48 10.67 -12.36
N GLY A 28 22.70 9.79 -11.73
CA GLY A 28 21.92 10.12 -10.54
C GLY A 28 20.58 10.80 -10.84
N LEU A 29 20.04 10.67 -12.06
CA LEU A 29 18.74 11.24 -12.42
C LEU A 29 17.63 10.58 -11.61
N VAL A 30 16.94 11.39 -10.80
CA VAL A 30 15.79 10.97 -10.01
C VAL A 30 14.51 11.29 -10.78
N VAL A 31 13.69 10.27 -11.05
CA VAL A 31 12.46 10.43 -11.85
C VAL A 31 11.27 9.85 -11.10
N PRO A 32 10.20 10.64 -10.86
CA PRO A 32 8.97 10.13 -10.30
C PRO A 32 8.25 9.17 -11.25
N PHE A 33 7.56 8.19 -10.69
CA PHE A 33 6.50 7.45 -11.38
C PHE A 33 5.33 7.18 -10.44
N ILE A 34 4.15 6.94 -11.01
CA ILE A 34 3.01 6.40 -10.26
C ILE A 34 2.65 5.00 -10.80
N SER A 35 2.54 4.05 -9.88
CA SER A 35 2.01 2.72 -10.10
C SER A 35 0.63 2.61 -9.48
N ILE A 36 -0.31 2.02 -10.22
CA ILE A 36 -1.66 1.68 -9.78
C ILE A 36 -1.77 0.16 -9.82
N ARG A 37 -2.22 -0.45 -8.73
CA ARG A 37 -2.28 -1.91 -8.59
C ARG A 37 -3.62 -2.38 -8.06
N GLN A 38 -4.22 -3.35 -8.72
CA GLN A 38 -5.39 -4.06 -8.19
C GLN A 38 -4.99 -5.48 -7.79
N TRP A 39 -5.28 -5.81 -6.53
CA TRP A 39 -5.07 -7.14 -5.96
C TRP A 39 -6.32 -7.98 -6.20
N GLN A 40 -6.42 -8.59 -7.38
CA GLN A 40 -7.60 -9.33 -7.80
C GLN A 40 -7.64 -10.70 -7.10
N PRO A 41 -8.62 -10.95 -6.21
CA PRO A 41 -8.68 -12.21 -5.49
C PRO A 41 -9.05 -13.36 -6.45
N VAL A 42 -8.18 -14.38 -6.51
CA VAL A 42 -8.48 -15.67 -7.18
C VAL A 42 -8.99 -16.67 -6.15
N GLY A 43 -8.38 -16.68 -4.96
CA GLY A 43 -8.79 -17.51 -3.84
C GLY A 43 -8.06 -17.14 -2.54
N PRO A 44 -8.27 -17.88 -1.45
CA PRO A 44 -7.69 -17.56 -0.13
C PRO A 44 -6.15 -17.70 -0.06
N GLY A 45 -5.51 -18.24 -1.09
CA GLY A 45 -4.06 -18.41 -1.15
C GLY A 45 -3.45 -17.99 -2.48
N GLU A 46 -4.18 -17.23 -3.29
CA GLU A 46 -3.75 -16.78 -4.61
C GLU A 46 -4.44 -15.46 -4.98
N CYS A 47 -3.65 -14.54 -5.53
CA CYS A 47 -4.09 -13.23 -5.99
C CYS A 47 -3.42 -12.94 -7.32
N GLU A 48 -4.17 -12.42 -8.28
CA GLU A 48 -3.61 -11.86 -9.51
C GLU A 48 -3.36 -10.36 -9.31
N VAL A 49 -2.24 -9.84 -9.80
CA VAL A 49 -1.89 -8.42 -9.66
C VAL A 49 -2.02 -7.74 -11.02
N TYR A 50 -2.99 -6.84 -11.14
CA TYR A 50 -3.06 -5.95 -12.29
C TYR A 50 -2.26 -4.69 -11.97
N SER A 51 -1.15 -4.49 -12.70
CA SER A 51 -0.24 -3.37 -12.46
C SER A 51 -0.23 -2.43 -13.67
N TRP A 52 -0.59 -1.17 -13.41
CA TRP A 52 -0.59 -0.11 -14.40
C TRP A 52 0.40 0.99 -14.02
N PHE A 53 1.00 1.58 -15.05
CA PHE A 53 1.73 2.83 -14.97
C PHE A 53 0.84 3.96 -15.48
N ALA A 54 0.85 5.09 -14.78
CA ALA A 54 0.21 6.31 -15.25
C ALA A 54 1.23 7.46 -15.27
N VAL A 55 1.02 8.40 -16.18
CA VAL A 55 1.81 9.62 -16.29
C VAL A 55 0.90 10.74 -16.77
N ASP A 56 1.20 11.97 -16.37
CA ASP A 56 0.45 13.13 -16.84
C ASP A 56 0.46 13.19 -18.37
N LYS A 57 -0.73 13.35 -18.95
CA LYS A 57 -0.92 13.46 -20.40
C LYS A 57 -0.12 14.62 -20.99
N LEU A 58 0.00 15.73 -20.25
CA LEU A 58 0.71 16.94 -20.63
C LEU A 58 2.22 16.88 -20.33
N ALA A 59 2.71 15.80 -19.71
CA ALA A 59 4.14 15.66 -19.49
C ALA A 59 4.89 15.59 -20.83
N PRO A 60 6.11 16.16 -20.92
CA PRO A 60 6.96 16.00 -22.08
C PRO A 60 7.24 14.53 -22.39
N ASP A 61 7.39 14.18 -23.67
CA ASP A 61 7.56 12.77 -24.07
C ASP A 61 8.82 12.13 -23.49
N TRP A 62 9.91 12.88 -23.37
CA TRP A 62 11.12 12.40 -22.69
C TRP A 62 10.83 12.00 -21.24
N PHE A 63 9.97 12.74 -20.53
CA PHE A 63 9.63 12.46 -19.14
C PHE A 63 8.78 11.20 -19.03
N LYS A 64 7.81 11.03 -19.94
CA LYS A 64 6.99 9.82 -20.00
C LYS A 64 7.85 8.57 -20.18
N GLU A 65 8.84 8.64 -21.05
CA GLU A 65 9.78 7.55 -21.30
C GLU A 65 10.63 7.22 -20.06
N VAL A 66 11.28 8.22 -19.45
CA VAL A 66 12.13 7.96 -18.27
C VAL A 66 11.32 7.58 -17.04
N SER A 67 10.10 8.10 -16.89
CA SER A 67 9.17 7.74 -15.79
C SER A 67 8.65 6.30 -15.96
N TYR A 68 8.37 5.88 -17.19
CA TYR A 68 8.02 4.49 -17.47
C TYR A 68 9.19 3.54 -17.15
N LYS A 69 10.42 3.91 -17.52
CA LYS A 69 11.63 3.17 -17.15
C LYS A 69 11.77 3.09 -15.62
N ALA A 70 11.56 4.20 -14.91
CA ALA A 70 11.59 4.27 -13.45
C ALA A 70 10.61 3.27 -12.81
N TYR A 71 9.38 3.21 -13.34
CA TYR A 71 8.37 2.25 -12.93
C TYR A 71 8.84 0.80 -13.17
N LEU A 72 9.24 0.45 -14.39
CA LEU A 72 9.64 -0.93 -14.74
C LEU A 72 10.83 -1.44 -13.93
N MET A 73 11.79 -0.56 -13.62
CA MET A 73 12.94 -0.92 -12.79
C MET A 73 12.52 -1.19 -11.34
N SER A 74 11.46 -0.54 -10.85
CA SER A 74 11.05 -0.56 -9.46
C SER A 74 9.96 -1.59 -9.17
N PHE A 75 8.87 -1.57 -9.93
CA PHE A 75 7.65 -2.36 -9.70
C PHE A 75 7.16 -3.05 -10.99
N GLY A 76 6.10 -3.85 -10.86
CA GLY A 76 5.66 -4.79 -11.90
C GLY A 76 6.43 -6.10 -11.82
N SER A 77 6.09 -7.05 -12.69
CA SER A 77 6.56 -8.44 -12.58
C SER A 77 8.09 -8.61 -12.61
N SER A 78 8.83 -7.66 -13.18
CA SER A 78 10.30 -7.66 -13.24
C SER A 78 10.96 -6.56 -12.40
N GLY A 79 10.18 -5.80 -11.63
CA GLY A 79 10.70 -4.69 -10.83
C GLY A 79 11.55 -5.19 -9.66
N MET A 80 12.61 -4.45 -9.32
CA MET A 80 13.55 -4.87 -8.27
C MET A 80 12.92 -4.88 -6.87
N PHE A 81 11.93 -4.03 -6.59
CA PHE A 81 11.25 -4.01 -5.30
C PHE A 81 10.11 -5.04 -5.25
N GLU A 82 9.31 -5.13 -6.33
CA GLU A 82 8.14 -6.03 -6.35
C GLU A 82 8.55 -7.50 -6.26
N GLN A 83 9.73 -7.88 -6.74
CA GLN A 83 10.24 -9.25 -6.60
C GLN A 83 10.40 -9.67 -5.13
N ASP A 84 11.00 -8.80 -4.29
CA ASP A 84 11.18 -9.06 -2.87
C ASP A 84 9.85 -9.05 -2.11
N ASP A 85 8.95 -8.12 -2.47
CA ASP A 85 7.60 -8.03 -1.90
C ASP A 85 6.79 -9.30 -2.17
N VAL A 86 6.81 -9.80 -3.41
CA VAL A 86 6.10 -11.03 -3.80
C VAL A 86 6.62 -12.24 -3.03
N GLU A 87 7.94 -12.39 -2.88
CA GLU A 87 8.52 -13.50 -2.10
C GLU A 87 8.06 -13.46 -0.64
N ASN A 88 8.05 -12.27 -0.02
CA ASN A 88 7.52 -12.09 1.34
C ASN A 88 6.06 -12.53 1.44
N TRP A 89 5.20 -12.10 0.51
CA TRP A 89 3.77 -12.44 0.54
C TRP A 89 3.51 -13.92 0.29
N VAL A 90 4.25 -14.54 -0.63
CA VAL A 90 4.18 -15.98 -0.90
C VAL A 90 4.57 -16.77 0.34
N SER A 91 5.68 -16.40 0.98
CA SER A 91 6.16 -17.03 2.22
C SER A 91 5.15 -16.91 3.37
N ILE A 92 4.63 -15.70 3.63
CA ILE A 92 3.61 -15.45 4.66
C ILE A 92 2.36 -16.31 4.39
N THR A 93 1.86 -16.30 3.16
CA THR A 93 0.65 -17.04 2.76
C THR A 93 0.85 -18.55 2.92
N GLN A 94 2.01 -19.06 2.54
CA GLN A 94 2.33 -20.47 2.66
C GLN A 94 2.42 -20.91 4.13
N VAL A 95 3.08 -20.14 4.99
CA VAL A 95 3.22 -20.44 6.43
C VAL A 95 1.86 -20.33 7.15
N ALA A 96 1.01 -19.36 6.77
CA ALA A 96 -0.30 -19.15 7.37
C ALA A 96 -1.26 -20.34 7.19
N ARG A 97 -1.01 -21.25 6.24
CA ARG A 97 -1.79 -22.51 6.07
C ARG A 97 -1.58 -23.49 7.24
N GLY A 98 -0.46 -23.36 7.98
CA GLY A 98 -0.10 -24.23 9.09
C GLY A 98 -1.14 -24.25 10.22
N ARG A 99 -1.39 -25.43 10.81
CA ARG A 99 -2.40 -25.58 11.88
C ARG A 99 -2.07 -24.76 13.13
N MET A 100 -0.79 -24.65 13.48
CA MET A 100 -0.35 -23.84 14.62
C MET A 100 -0.38 -22.35 14.28
N ALA A 101 0.10 -21.96 13.10
CA ALA A 101 0.12 -20.57 12.65
C ALA A 101 -1.27 -19.92 12.69
N ARG A 102 -2.32 -20.65 12.28
CA ARG A 102 -3.73 -20.18 12.35
C ARG A 102 -4.27 -19.88 13.74
N ARG A 103 -3.57 -20.28 14.81
CA ARG A 103 -3.94 -19.99 16.20
C ARG A 103 -3.26 -18.72 16.73
N LEU A 104 -2.30 -18.18 15.98
CA LEU A 104 -1.60 -16.95 16.35
C LEU A 104 -2.37 -15.73 15.85
N ARG A 105 -2.17 -14.61 16.53
CA ARG A 105 -2.67 -13.30 16.10
C ARG A 105 -1.55 -12.55 15.38
N LEU A 106 -1.91 -11.82 14.34
CA LEU A 106 -1.00 -10.84 13.74
C LEU A 106 -0.79 -9.70 14.74
N HIS A 107 0.46 -9.36 15.00
CA HIS A 107 0.80 -8.25 15.89
C HIS A 107 0.77 -6.94 15.09
N SER A 108 -0.17 -6.05 15.42
CA SER A 108 -0.33 -4.75 14.75
C SER A 108 -0.43 -3.62 15.77
N ALA A 109 0.59 -3.51 16.64
CA ALA A 109 0.60 -2.56 17.77
C ALA A 109 1.51 -1.35 17.55
N MET A 110 2.12 -1.17 16.36
CA MET A 110 2.99 -0.02 16.13
C MET A 110 2.18 1.29 16.23
N GLY A 111 2.65 2.20 17.09
CA GLY A 111 1.95 3.45 17.44
C GLY A 111 1.00 3.33 18.64
N LEU A 112 0.98 2.18 19.34
CA LEU A 112 0.19 1.97 20.56
C LEU A 112 1.06 1.74 21.80
N ASP A 113 0.53 2.13 22.96
CA ASP A 113 1.08 1.79 24.27
C ASP A 113 0.67 0.36 24.70
N THR A 114 1.09 -0.05 25.90
CA THR A 114 0.81 -1.38 26.45
C THR A 114 -0.66 -1.63 26.79
N GLU A 115 -1.46 -0.57 26.93
CA GLU A 115 -2.90 -0.62 27.21
C GLU A 115 -3.74 -0.48 25.91
N GLY A 116 -3.08 -0.26 24.77
CA GLY A 116 -3.72 -0.08 23.46
C GLY A 116 -4.10 1.37 23.14
N GLY A 117 -3.70 2.33 23.98
CA GLY A 117 -3.80 3.77 23.71
C GLY A 117 -2.83 4.21 22.62
N LEU A 118 -3.09 5.36 21.98
CA LEU A 118 -2.15 5.92 21.00
C LEU A 118 -0.91 6.47 21.72
N LEU A 119 0.30 6.17 21.21
CA LEU A 119 1.53 6.76 21.73
C LEU A 119 1.61 8.27 21.47
N HIS A 120 1.03 8.71 20.36
CA HIS A 120 0.98 10.10 19.95
C HIS A 120 -0.41 10.43 19.41
N ASP A 121 -0.92 11.58 19.79
CA ASP A 121 -2.16 12.11 19.24
C ASP A 121 -2.00 12.42 17.73
N PRO A 122 -3.11 12.37 16.96
CA PRO A 122 -3.10 12.86 15.59
C PRO A 122 -2.63 14.31 15.51
N LEU A 123 -2.01 14.69 14.39
CA LEU A 123 -1.60 16.07 14.15
C LEU A 123 -2.82 16.98 14.00
N ASP A 124 -2.95 17.96 14.89
CA ASP A 124 -4.03 18.95 14.89
C ASP A 124 -3.93 19.95 13.73
N ASP A 125 -2.71 20.26 13.30
CA ASP A 125 -2.39 21.24 12.25
C ASP A 125 -2.22 20.61 10.86
N TRP A 126 -2.68 19.37 10.68
CA TRP A 126 -2.65 18.72 9.39
C TRP A 126 -3.59 19.43 8.40
N PRO A 127 -3.08 19.92 7.25
CA PRO A 127 -3.87 20.73 6.32
C PRO A 127 -4.81 19.90 5.43
N GLY A 128 -4.66 18.57 5.40
CA GLY A 128 -5.51 17.67 4.65
C GLY A 128 -6.68 17.13 5.48
N PRO A 129 -7.67 16.47 4.86
CA PRO A 129 -8.72 15.78 5.60
C PRO A 129 -8.18 14.51 6.28
N GLY A 130 -8.97 13.99 7.22
CA GLY A 130 -8.68 12.72 7.89
C GLY A 130 -7.80 12.90 9.14
N ARG A 131 -7.15 11.80 9.55
CA ARG A 131 -6.25 11.78 10.71
C ARG A 131 -4.83 11.57 10.20
N ALA A 132 -3.93 12.49 10.53
CA ALA A 132 -2.52 12.35 10.22
C ALA A 132 -1.72 12.04 11.48
N PHE A 133 -0.68 11.24 11.33
CA PHE A 133 0.26 10.89 12.38
C PHE A 133 1.67 11.06 11.83
N GLN A 134 2.62 11.42 12.69
CA GLN A 134 4.02 11.53 12.34
C GLN A 134 4.79 10.27 12.74
N GLY A 135 5.75 9.85 11.91
CA GLY A 135 6.62 8.70 12.17
C GLY A 135 6.05 7.35 11.70
N PHE A 136 6.71 6.27 12.10
CA PHE A 136 6.31 4.91 11.75
C PHE A 136 5.11 4.46 12.59
N GLY A 137 4.11 3.86 11.94
CA GLY A 137 2.90 3.40 12.62
C GLY A 137 2.07 2.46 11.75
N GLU A 138 1.19 1.71 12.41
CA GLU A 138 0.24 0.79 11.76
C GLU A 138 -1.22 1.30 11.84
N TYR A 139 -1.40 2.63 11.93
CA TYR A 139 -2.72 3.25 12.05
C TYR A 139 -3.63 2.92 10.84
N ASN A 140 -3.07 2.97 9.63
CA ASN A 140 -3.79 2.72 8.38
C ASN A 140 -4.17 1.25 8.22
N GLN A 141 -3.24 0.34 8.53
CA GLN A 141 -3.43 -1.11 8.48
C GLN A 141 -4.53 -1.52 9.47
N ARG A 142 -4.48 -1.02 10.71
CA ARG A 142 -5.55 -1.24 11.70
C ARG A 142 -6.89 -0.70 11.23
N ALA A 143 -6.94 0.52 10.68
CA ALA A 143 -8.18 1.10 10.17
C ALA A 143 -8.80 0.28 9.03
N LEU A 144 -7.97 -0.18 8.08
CA LEU A 144 -8.38 -1.02 6.95
C LEU A 144 -8.90 -2.39 7.42
N LEU A 145 -8.18 -3.06 8.32
CA LEU A 145 -8.59 -4.36 8.87
C LEU A 145 -9.87 -4.26 9.72
N ASN A 146 -10.05 -3.14 10.45
CA ASN A 146 -11.30 -2.87 11.17
C ASN A 146 -12.47 -2.65 10.21
N LEU A 147 -12.27 -1.90 9.12
CA LEU A 147 -13.29 -1.75 8.08
C LEU A 147 -13.66 -3.11 7.47
N TRP A 148 -12.67 -3.90 7.07
CA TRP A 148 -12.87 -5.27 6.58
C TRP A 148 -13.65 -6.13 7.57
N GLY A 149 -13.25 -6.14 8.85
CA GLY A 149 -13.92 -6.94 9.88
C GLY A 149 -15.39 -6.55 10.10
N ARG A 150 -15.72 -5.25 10.00
CA ARG A 150 -17.11 -4.77 10.04
C ARG A 150 -17.91 -5.26 8.83
N ASP A 151 -17.35 -5.18 7.62
CA ASP A 151 -18.03 -5.61 6.40
C ASP A 151 -18.27 -7.12 6.41
N MET A 152 -17.28 -7.90 6.86
CA MET A 152 -17.40 -9.35 7.00
C MET A 152 -18.42 -9.77 8.07
N SER A 153 -18.66 -8.93 9.07
CA SER A 153 -19.63 -9.17 10.16
C SER A 153 -21.01 -8.58 9.86
N ALA A 154 -21.16 -7.80 8.77
CA ALA A 154 -22.42 -7.17 8.43
C ALA A 154 -23.44 -8.20 7.93
N PRO A 155 -24.73 -8.10 8.31
CA PRO A 155 -25.78 -8.95 7.78
C PRO A 155 -25.86 -8.80 6.26
N HIS A 156 -25.93 -9.92 5.54
CA HIS A 156 -26.10 -9.90 4.09
C HIS A 156 -27.45 -9.25 3.73
N GLY A 157 -27.44 -8.18 2.92
CA GLY A 157 -28.66 -7.51 2.44
C GLY A 157 -28.89 -6.07 2.94
N GLY A 158 -27.94 -5.46 3.64
CA GLY A 158 -27.94 -4.01 3.87
C GLY A 158 -27.73 -3.23 2.57
N PRO A 159 -28.24 -1.98 2.46
CA PRO A 159 -28.02 -1.16 1.28
C PRO A 159 -26.52 -0.97 1.02
N PRO A 160 -26.07 -0.93 -0.25
CA PRO A 160 -24.70 -0.55 -0.57
C PRO A 160 -24.41 0.84 0.03
N ARG A 161 -23.30 0.97 0.74
CA ARG A 161 -22.84 2.23 1.32
C ARG A 161 -22.04 3.04 0.32
#